data_AF-A0A8T1RVN0-F1
#
_entry.id   AF-A0A8T1RVN0-F1
#
_cell.length_a   1.000
_cell.length_b   1.000
_cell.length_c   1.000
_cell.angle_alpha   90.00
_cell.angle_beta   90.00
_cell.angle_gamma   90.00
#
_symmetry.space_group_name_H-M   'P 1'
#
loop_
_entity.id
_entity.type
_entity.pdbx_description
1 polymer ?
#
loop_
_entity_poly.entity_id
_entity_poly.type
_entity_poly.pdbx_seq_one_letter_code
_entity_poly.pdbx_strand_id
1 'polypeptide(L)'
;TIMAGNVVTGEMVEELILSGADIIKVGIGPGSVCTTRKKTGVGYPQLSAVLECADAAHGLNGHIISDGGCSCPGDVAKAFGAGADFVMLGGMLAGHTESGGELIERGGKKYKLFYGMSSDVAMKKYAGGVAEYR
;
A
#
# COMPACT_ATOMS: atom_id res chain seq x y z
N THR A 1 -4.81 1.36 19.67
CA THR A 1 -4.00 1.20 18.44
C THR A 1 -4.90 1.25 17.22
N ILE A 2 -4.86 2.37 16.52
CA ILE A 2 -5.56 2.66 15.26
C ILE A 2 -4.50 2.92 14.19
N MET A 3 -4.64 2.23 13.05
CA MET A 3 -3.87 2.50 11.83
C MET A 3 -4.70 3.35 10.87
N ALA A 4 -4.19 4.51 10.42
CA ALA A 4 -4.91 5.42 9.53
C ALA A 4 -4.09 5.76 8.28
N GLY A 5 -4.74 5.95 7.13
CA GLY A 5 -4.06 6.28 5.88
C GLY A 5 -4.94 6.10 4.64
N ASN A 6 -4.41 6.20 3.42
CA ASN A 6 -2.99 6.40 3.10
C ASN A 6 -2.63 7.87 2.85
N VAL A 7 -1.42 8.24 3.25
CA VAL A 7 -0.81 9.56 3.02
C VAL A 7 0.63 9.39 2.53
N VAL A 8 1.29 10.47 2.09
CA VAL A 8 2.67 10.41 1.57
C VAL A 8 3.54 11.61 1.96
N THR A 9 3.05 12.47 2.84
CA THR A 9 3.70 13.74 3.22
C THR A 9 3.58 13.98 4.73
N GLY A 10 4.55 14.68 5.30
CA GLY A 10 4.68 14.87 6.74
C GLY A 10 3.51 15.59 7.40
N GLU A 11 2.93 16.61 6.77
CA GLU A 11 1.84 17.41 7.36
C GLU A 11 0.59 16.57 7.64
N MET A 12 0.25 15.64 6.73
CA MET A 12 -0.93 14.81 6.90
C MET A 12 -0.67 13.65 7.88
N VAL A 13 0.60 13.23 8.03
CA VAL A 13 1.00 12.31 9.09
C VAL A 13 0.78 12.96 10.45
N GLU A 14 1.27 14.19 10.64
CA GLU A 14 1.08 14.94 11.89
C GLU A 14 -0.40 15.15 12.19
N GLU A 15 -1.19 15.59 11.21
CA GLU A 15 -2.63 15.80 11.37
C GLU A 15 -3.36 14.53 11.82
N LEU A 16 -3.07 13.38 11.19
CA LEU A 16 -3.70 12.10 11.56
C LEU A 16 -3.31 11.64 12.97
N ILE A 17 -2.04 11.82 13.36
CA ILE A 17 -1.59 11.48 14.73
C ILE A 17 -2.28 12.39 15.75
N LEU A 18 -2.31 13.70 15.51
CA LEU A 18 -2.99 14.67 16.37
C LEU A 18 -4.51 14.43 16.44
N SER A 19 -5.08 13.81 15.40
CA SER A 19 -6.48 13.37 15.35
C SER A 19 -6.73 12.03 16.07
N GLY A 20 -5.69 11.38 16.60
CA GLY A 20 -5.79 10.17 17.43
C GLY A 20 -5.39 8.87 16.76
N ALA A 21 -4.76 8.89 15.57
CA ALA A 21 -4.15 7.68 15.01
C ALA A 21 -2.83 7.35 15.71
N ASP A 22 -2.58 6.07 15.97
CA ASP A 22 -1.34 5.61 16.59
C ASP A 22 -0.26 5.30 15.55
N ILE A 23 -0.67 4.87 14.35
CA ILE A 23 0.21 4.41 13.28
C ILE A 23 -0.30 4.90 11.92
N ILE A 24 0.55 5.56 11.14
CA ILE A 24 0.16 6.10 9.83
C ILE A 24 0.60 5.19 8.69
N LYS A 25 -0.33 4.83 7.81
CA LYS A 25 -0.08 4.00 6.64
C LYS A 25 0.35 4.88 5.46
N VAL A 26 1.60 4.73 5.04
CA VAL A 26 2.27 5.60 4.07
C VAL A 26 2.38 4.91 2.71
N GLY A 27 1.81 5.54 1.67
CA GLY A 27 1.97 5.09 0.29
C GLY A 27 0.78 5.39 -0.61
N ILE A 28 0.98 6.22 -1.63
CA ILE A 28 0.00 6.50 -2.68
C ILE A 28 0.61 6.19 -4.04
N GLY A 29 0.05 5.18 -4.71
CA GLY A 29 0.52 4.70 -6.00
C GLY A 29 1.72 3.74 -6.07
N PRO A 30 2.33 3.21 -4.97
CA PRO A 30 3.50 2.34 -5.08
C PRO A 30 3.16 0.85 -5.31
N GLY A 31 1.93 0.43 -5.01
CA GLY A 31 1.53 -0.98 -5.03
C GLY A 31 1.64 -1.63 -6.41
N SER A 32 2.03 -2.91 -6.46
CA SER A 32 2.29 -3.66 -7.71
C SER A 32 1.09 -3.78 -8.65
N VAL A 33 -0.13 -3.70 -8.10
CA VAL A 33 -1.40 -3.73 -8.85
C VAL A 33 -2.12 -2.37 -8.85
N CYS A 34 -1.42 -1.31 -8.42
CA CYS A 34 -1.98 0.03 -8.38
C CYS A 34 -1.80 0.73 -9.73
N THR A 35 -2.85 1.40 -10.20
CA THR A 35 -2.79 2.21 -11.43
C THR A 35 -3.01 3.70 -11.18
N THR A 36 -3.09 4.13 -9.91
CA THR A 36 -3.39 5.51 -9.51
C THR A 36 -2.45 6.52 -10.19
N ARG A 37 -1.13 6.29 -10.16
CA ARG A 37 -0.17 7.19 -10.84
C ARG A 37 -0.46 7.34 -12.33
N LYS A 38 -0.76 6.23 -13.01
CA LYS A 38 -1.08 6.23 -14.45
C LYS A 38 -2.41 6.92 -14.75
N LYS A 39 -3.41 6.77 -13.87
CA LYS A 39 -4.77 7.26 -14.09
C LYS A 39 -4.97 8.71 -13.64
N THR A 40 -4.19 9.19 -12.68
CA THR A 40 -4.42 10.49 -12.04
C THR A 40 -3.19 11.40 -12.06
N GLY A 41 -2.00 10.86 -12.33
CA GLY A 41 -0.74 11.59 -12.15
C GLY A 41 -0.29 11.71 -10.69
N VAL A 42 -1.11 11.31 -9.72
CA VAL A 42 -0.86 11.50 -8.29
C VAL A 42 -0.09 10.32 -7.70
N GLY A 43 0.94 10.65 -6.89
CA GLY A 43 1.70 9.73 -6.06
C GLY A 43 3.01 10.35 -5.60
N TYR A 44 3.75 9.61 -4.78
CA TYR A 44 5.06 10.05 -4.27
C TYR A 44 6.06 8.87 -4.29
N PRO A 45 7.35 9.06 -4.63
CA PRO A 45 8.36 8.01 -4.54
C PRO A 45 8.45 7.41 -3.14
N GLN A 46 8.27 6.09 -3.01
CA GLN A 46 7.98 5.45 -1.72
C GLN A 46 9.09 5.62 -0.68
N LEU A 47 10.36 5.49 -1.08
CA LEU A 47 11.48 5.64 -0.14
C LEU A 47 11.53 7.05 0.45
N SER A 48 11.31 8.08 -0.38
CA SER A 48 11.27 9.48 0.05
C SER A 48 10.05 9.76 0.93
N ALA A 49 8.88 9.22 0.57
CA ALA A 49 7.69 9.34 1.41
C ALA A 49 7.90 8.72 2.79
N VAL A 50 8.52 7.53 2.86
CA VAL A 50 8.83 6.86 4.13
C VAL A 50 9.79 7.69 4.97
N LEU A 51 10.88 8.21 4.40
CA LEU A 51 11.83 9.07 5.13
C LEU A 51 11.13 10.28 5.75
N GLU A 52 10.39 11.04 4.93
CA GLU A 52 9.70 12.25 5.36
C GLU A 52 8.60 11.97 6.40
N CYS A 53 7.79 10.93 6.18
CA CYS A 53 6.70 10.58 7.07
C CYS A 53 7.18 9.95 8.39
N ALA A 54 8.33 9.25 8.38
CA ALA A 54 8.92 8.68 9.59
C ALA A 54 9.37 9.80 10.52
N ASP A 55 10.12 10.77 9.99
CA ASP A 55 10.58 11.95 10.75
C ASP A 55 9.41 12.68 11.41
N ALA A 56 8.33 12.92 10.64
CA ALA A 56 7.11 13.55 11.14
C ALA A 56 6.40 12.74 12.24
N ALA A 57 6.22 11.43 12.03
CA ALA A 57 5.53 10.58 13.00
C ALA A 57 6.32 10.42 14.29
N HIS A 58 7.61 10.14 14.19
CA HIS A 58 8.49 9.90 15.34
C HIS A 58 8.66 11.16 16.18
N GLY A 59 8.63 12.35 15.57
CA GLY A 59 8.59 13.63 16.30
C GLY A 59 7.38 13.79 17.23
N LEU A 60 6.28 13.10 16.94
CA LEU A 60 5.05 13.08 17.74
C LEU A 60 4.87 11.79 18.56
N ASN A 61 5.90 10.93 18.63
CA ASN A 61 5.83 9.58 19.20
C ASN A 61 4.79 8.65 18.54
N GLY A 62 4.39 8.95 17.29
CA GLY A 62 3.63 8.04 16.45
C GLY A 62 4.54 7.07 15.70
N HIS A 63 3.93 6.14 14.96
CA HIS A 63 4.65 5.17 14.13
C HIS A 63 4.13 5.21 12.69
N ILE A 64 4.85 4.60 11.75
CA ILE A 64 4.41 4.48 10.36
C ILE A 64 4.49 3.05 9.82
N ILE A 65 3.71 2.79 8.76
CA ILE A 65 3.77 1.58 7.95
C ILE A 65 4.11 1.99 6.52
N SER A 66 5.20 1.46 5.96
CA SER A 66 5.43 1.54 4.51
C SER A 66 4.52 0.56 3.78
N ASP A 67 3.56 1.07 3.01
CA ASP A 67 2.53 0.27 2.33
C ASP A 67 2.70 0.29 0.80
N GLY A 68 3.19 -0.83 0.28
CA GLY A 68 3.34 -1.08 -1.15
C GLY A 68 4.72 -0.74 -1.72
N GLY A 69 4.97 -1.22 -2.94
CA GLY A 69 6.22 -0.99 -3.67
C GLY A 69 7.35 -1.98 -3.36
N CYS A 70 7.33 -2.69 -2.22
CA CYS A 70 8.30 -3.73 -1.92
C CYS A 70 8.08 -4.95 -2.83
N SER A 71 9.14 -5.37 -3.54
CA SER A 71 9.13 -6.49 -4.48
C SER A 71 10.13 -7.59 -4.11
N CYS A 72 11.13 -7.26 -3.29
CA CYS A 72 12.12 -8.17 -2.77
C CYS A 72 12.44 -7.86 -1.30
N PRO A 73 13.06 -8.80 -0.56
CA PRO A 73 13.44 -8.56 0.85
C PRO A 73 14.36 -7.34 1.04
N GLY A 74 15.17 -7.00 0.04
CA GLY A 74 16.01 -5.81 0.08
C GLY A 74 15.21 -4.50 0.10
N ASP A 75 14.03 -4.46 -0.51
CA ASP A 75 13.15 -3.29 -0.45
C ASP A 75 12.55 -3.14 0.94
N VAL A 76 12.19 -4.27 1.58
CA VAL A 76 11.72 -4.30 2.97
C VAL A 76 12.82 -3.80 3.90
N ALA A 77 14.05 -4.27 3.73
CA ALA A 77 15.20 -3.80 4.50
C ALA A 77 15.44 -2.30 4.32
N LYS A 78 15.30 -1.76 3.10
CA LYS A 78 15.42 -0.32 2.84
C LYS A 78 14.29 0.49 3.45
N ALA A 79 13.06 -0.03 3.46
CA ALA A 79 11.93 0.63 4.12
C ALA A 79 12.18 0.77 5.63
N PHE A 80 12.66 -0.30 6.28
CA PHE A 80 13.09 -0.24 7.68
C PHE A 80 14.27 0.72 7.88
N GLY A 81 15.28 0.67 7.01
CA GLY A 81 16.43 1.59 7.06
C GLY A 81 16.05 3.06 6.83
N ALA A 82 14.90 3.33 6.22
CA ALA A 82 14.34 4.67 6.01
C ALA A 82 13.44 5.15 7.16
N GLY A 83 13.30 4.38 8.25
CA GLY A 83 12.53 4.78 9.43
C GLY A 83 11.12 4.20 9.49
N ALA A 84 10.71 3.28 8.61
CA ALA A 84 9.43 2.61 8.77
C ALA A 84 9.44 1.70 10.01
N ASP A 85 8.41 1.77 10.85
CA ASP A 85 8.24 0.85 11.98
C ASP A 85 7.68 -0.50 11.53
N PHE A 86 6.87 -0.49 10.47
CA PHE A 86 6.28 -1.67 9.85
C PHE A 86 6.35 -1.59 8.31
N VAL A 87 6.29 -2.74 7.65
CA VAL A 87 6.17 -2.84 6.19
C VAL A 87 4.98 -3.71 5.83
N MET A 88 4.02 -3.16 5.08
CA MET A 88 2.83 -3.87 4.60
C MET A 88 3.08 -4.44 3.20
N LEU A 89 2.77 -5.73 3.03
CA LEU A 89 3.05 -6.48 1.81
C LEU A 89 1.76 -6.97 1.15
N GLY A 90 1.61 -6.65 -0.14
CA GLY A 90 0.59 -7.24 -1.01
C GLY A 90 1.21 -8.27 -1.93
N GLY A 91 1.87 -7.81 -3.01
CA GLY A 91 2.38 -8.66 -4.08
C GLY A 91 3.34 -9.75 -3.63
N MET A 92 4.23 -9.48 -2.65
CA MET A 92 5.17 -10.48 -2.14
C MET A 92 4.48 -11.66 -1.41
N LEU A 93 3.26 -11.44 -0.88
CA LEU A 93 2.46 -12.47 -0.20
C LEU A 93 1.36 -13.04 -1.10
N ALA A 94 1.20 -12.53 -2.32
CA ALA A 94 0.25 -13.06 -3.28
C ALA A 94 0.77 -14.37 -3.91
N GLY A 95 -0.13 -15.19 -4.46
CA GLY A 95 0.25 -16.41 -5.18
C GLY A 95 0.57 -17.64 -4.32
N HIS A 96 0.57 -17.51 -3.00
CA HIS A 96 0.80 -18.62 -2.07
C HIS A 96 -0.49 -19.44 -1.85
N THR A 97 -0.38 -20.61 -1.21
CA THR A 97 -1.51 -21.49 -0.92
C THR A 97 -2.56 -20.79 -0.07
N GLU A 98 -2.12 -20.02 0.92
CA GLU A 98 -2.91 -19.29 1.91
C GLU A 98 -3.54 -18.02 1.34
N SER A 99 -2.97 -17.47 0.25
CA SER A 99 -3.49 -16.24 -0.38
C SER A 99 -4.93 -16.45 -0.86
N GLY A 100 -5.73 -15.39 -0.92
CA GLY A 100 -6.97 -15.41 -1.68
C GLY A 100 -6.74 -15.51 -3.19
N GLY A 101 -7.82 -15.45 -3.96
CA GLY A 101 -7.78 -15.49 -5.43
C GLY A 101 -7.90 -16.89 -6.00
N GLU A 102 -8.53 -16.99 -7.18
CA GLU A 102 -8.77 -18.25 -7.87
C GLU A 102 -7.46 -18.84 -8.41
N LEU A 103 -7.28 -20.15 -8.23
CA LEU A 103 -6.19 -20.91 -8.83
C LEU A 103 -6.59 -21.29 -10.26
N ILE A 104 -5.85 -20.80 -11.23
CA ILE A 104 -6.10 -21.01 -12.65
C ILE A 104 -4.94 -21.81 -13.22
N GLU A 105 -5.26 -22.90 -13.91
CA GLU A 105 -4.28 -23.67 -14.68
C GLU A 105 -4.39 -23.29 -16.15
N ARG A 106 -3.30 -22.78 -16.72
CA ARG A 106 -3.25 -22.34 -18.12
C ARG A 106 -1.92 -22.75 -18.74
N GLY A 107 -2.00 -23.56 -19.80
CA GLY A 107 -0.80 -24.03 -20.52
C GLY A 107 0.15 -24.84 -19.63
N GLY A 108 -0.40 -25.68 -18.74
CA GLY A 108 0.38 -26.50 -17.79
C GLY A 108 1.05 -25.72 -16.66
N LYS A 109 0.76 -24.43 -16.52
CA LYS A 109 1.24 -23.59 -15.41
C LYS A 109 0.08 -23.18 -14.52
N LYS A 110 0.36 -23.14 -13.22
CA LYS A 110 -0.58 -22.69 -12.18
C LYS A 110 -0.36 -21.21 -11.89
N TYR A 111 -1.46 -20.47 -11.82
CA TYR A 111 -1.50 -19.05 -11.51
C TYR A 111 -2.54 -18.79 -10.43
N LYS A 112 -2.34 -17.77 -9.60
CA LYS A 112 -3.36 -17.32 -8.66
C LYS A 112 -3.71 -15.88 -8.95
N LEU A 113 -5.00 -15.58 -9.04
CA LEU A 113 -5.46 -14.24 -9.38
C LEU A 113 -5.15 -13.25 -8.24
N PHE A 114 -4.42 -12.18 -8.54
CA PHE A 114 -4.17 -11.06 -7.63
C PHE A 114 -4.57 -9.75 -8.32
N TYR A 115 -5.41 -8.94 -7.66
CA TYR A 115 -5.96 -7.71 -8.22
C TYR A 115 -5.99 -6.59 -7.17
N GLY A 116 -5.89 -5.34 -7.63
CA GLY A 116 -6.00 -4.17 -6.77
C GLY A 116 -7.44 -3.92 -6.34
N MET A 117 -7.65 -3.39 -5.14
CA MET A 117 -9.00 -3.14 -4.60
C MET A 117 -9.79 -2.06 -5.35
N SER A 118 -9.11 -1.21 -6.14
CA SER A 118 -9.74 -0.25 -7.05
C SER A 118 -9.79 -0.73 -8.51
N SER A 119 -9.68 -2.04 -8.76
CA SER A 119 -9.80 -2.63 -10.10
C SER A 119 -11.25 -2.95 -10.46
N ASP A 120 -11.53 -3.10 -11.76
CA ASP A 120 -12.85 -3.53 -12.25
C ASP A 120 -13.28 -4.87 -11.65
N VAL A 121 -12.33 -5.78 -11.40
CA VAL A 121 -12.58 -7.08 -10.76
C VAL A 121 -13.12 -6.87 -9.34
N ALA A 122 -12.47 -6.02 -8.55
CA ALA A 122 -12.89 -5.72 -7.19
C ALA A 122 -14.24 -4.98 -7.16
N MET A 123 -14.40 -3.94 -8.00
CA MET A 123 -15.62 -3.14 -8.05
C MET A 123 -16.85 -3.94 -8.49
N LYS A 124 -16.70 -4.82 -9.49
CA LYS A 124 -17.78 -5.75 -9.89
C LYS A 124 -18.13 -6.71 -8.77
N LYS A 125 -17.14 -7.20 -8.03
CA LYS A 125 -17.34 -8.19 -6.97
C LYS A 125 -18.00 -7.61 -5.72
N TYR A 126 -17.67 -6.37 -5.35
CA TYR A 126 -18.04 -5.81 -4.04
C TYR A 126 -18.94 -4.57 -4.09
N ALA A 127 -19.05 -3.88 -5.22
CA ALA A 127 -19.74 -2.59 -5.34
C ALA A 127 -20.80 -2.53 -6.45
N GLY A 128 -21.07 -3.63 -7.15
CA GLY A 128 -22.11 -3.70 -8.19
C GLY A 128 -21.67 -3.22 -9.58
N GLY A 129 -20.39 -2.88 -9.77
CA GLY A 129 -19.86 -2.45 -11.07
C GLY A 129 -18.90 -1.27 -10.98
N VAL A 130 -18.37 -0.86 -12.13
CA VAL A 130 -17.54 0.35 -12.24
C VAL A 130 -18.47 1.53 -12.48
N ALA A 131 -18.32 2.60 -11.70
CA ALA A 131 -19.05 3.83 -11.93
C ALA A 131 -18.73 4.40 -13.33
N GLU A 132 -19.77 4.70 -14.12
CA GLU A 132 -19.61 5.23 -15.49
C GLU A 132 -19.24 6.72 -15.54
N TYR A 133 -19.38 7.45 -14.43
CA TYR A 133 -19.04 8.88 -14.36
C TYR A 133 -17.54 9.08 -14.10
N ARG A 134 -16.72 8.97 -15.14
CA ARG A 134 -15.31 9.40 -15.12
C ARG A 134 -14.87 9.94 -16.46
#